data_AF-A0A0V0RUR1-F1
#
_entry.id   AF-A0A0V0RUR1-F1
#
_cell.length_a   1.000
_cell.length_b   1.000
_cell.length_c   1.000
_cell.angle_alpha   90.00
_cell.angle_beta   90.00
_cell.angle_gamma   90.00
#
_symmetry.space_group_name_H-M   'P 1'
#
loop_
_entity.id
_entity.type
_entity.pdbx_description
1 polymer ?
#
loop_
_entity_poly.entity_id
_entity_poly.type
_entity_poly.pdbx_seq_one_letter_code
_entity_poly.pdbx_strand_id
1 'polypeptide(L)'
;MELEEELVELQTNEELKLKFKNGYHSFWLQKQITDLYPGLWRMVRKFLLAFPSSYLVERGFSVVTDFLTKKRNRLQIDKRGDLRLFLTNIEPNVDRLIAMHPPHPSH
;
A
#
# COMPACT_ATOMS: atom_id res chain seq x y z
N MET A 1 11.71 26.57 -16.43
CA MET A 1 11.58 27.74 -15.55
C MET A 1 10.67 27.45 -14.38
N GLU A 2 9.35 27.35 -14.53
CA GLU A 2 8.43 27.19 -13.37
C GLU A 2 8.78 26.03 -12.41
N LEU A 3 9.13 24.84 -12.91
CA LEU A 3 9.41 23.69 -12.05
C LEU A 3 10.74 23.79 -11.29
N GLU A 4 11.74 24.46 -11.88
CA GLU A 4 13.03 24.72 -11.21
C GLU A 4 12.87 25.82 -10.16
N GLU A 5 12.08 26.85 -10.45
CA GLU A 5 11.73 27.91 -9.50
C GLU A 5 10.94 27.35 -8.31
N GLU A 6 9.92 26.53 -8.55
CA GLU A 6 9.19 25.82 -7.49
C GLU A 6 10.13 24.97 -6.63
N LEU A 7 11.11 24.29 -7.25
CA LEU A 7 12.08 23.46 -6.54
C LEU A 7 13.01 24.30 -5.65
N VAL A 8 13.52 25.43 -6.17
CA VAL A 8 14.38 26.34 -5.43
C VAL A 8 13.63 26.96 -4.25
N GLU A 9 12.39 27.39 -4.45
CA GLU A 9 11.55 27.95 -3.39
C GLU A 9 11.26 26.91 -2.29
N LEU A 10 10.90 25.69 -2.69
CA LEU A 10 10.66 24.59 -1.75
C LEU A 10 11.92 24.27 -0.92
N GLN A 11 13.09 24.27 -1.56
CA GLN A 11 14.37 23.98 -0.90
C GLN A 11 14.86 25.11 -0.01
N THR A 12 14.48 26.35 -0.26
CA THR A 12 14.89 27.51 0.55
C THR A 12 13.97 27.75 1.74
N ASN A 13 12.77 27.14 1.75
CA ASN A 13 11.83 27.24 2.86
C ASN A 13 12.14 26.26 4.01
N GLU A 14 12.73 26.78 5.09
CA GLU A 14 13.11 26.00 6.28
C GLU A 14 11.91 25.41 7.04
N GLU A 15 10.74 26.06 7.02
CA GLU A 15 9.53 25.53 7.65
C GLU A 15 9.02 24.28 6.90
N LEU A 16 9.01 24.33 5.56
CA LEU A 16 8.62 23.20 4.72
C LEU A 16 9.62 22.05 4.82
N LYS A 17 10.92 22.34 4.95
CA LYS A 17 11.94 21.32 5.25
C LYS A 17 11.66 20.59 6.56
N LEU A 18 11.27 21.30 7.62
CA LEU A 18 10.89 20.69 8.89
C LEU A 18 9.64 19.82 8.74
N LYS A 19 8.61 20.30 8.03
CA LYS A 19 7.41 19.51 7.74
C LYS A 19 7.71 18.27 6.91
N PHE A 20 8.64 18.35 5.97
CA PHE A 20 9.06 17.21 5.15
C PHE A 20 9.71 16.10 6.00
N LYS A 21 10.46 16.45 7.05
CA LYS A 21 11.04 15.47 7.99
C LYS A 21 9.99 14.65 8.73
N ASN A 22 8.76 15.16 8.86
CA ASN A 22 7.66 14.45 9.50
C ASN A 22 6.98 13.41 8.59
N GLY A 23 7.45 13.26 7.34
CA GLY A 23 7.00 12.22 6.42
C GLY A 23 6.73 12.76 5.02
N TYR A 24 7.33 12.11 4.03
CA TYR A 24 7.19 12.45 2.62
C TYR A 24 5.72 12.37 2.14
N HIS A 25 5.00 11.29 2.48
CA HIS A 25 3.60 11.11 2.05
C HIS A 25 2.67 12.17 2.65
N SER A 26 2.77 12.41 3.96
CA SER A 26 1.95 13.40 4.67
C SER A 26 2.27 14.82 4.24
N PHE A 27 3.49 15.10 3.82
CA PHE A 27 3.89 16.39 3.26
C PHE A 27 3.19 16.67 1.92
N TRP A 28 3.37 15.79 0.93
CA TRP A 28 2.88 16.04 -0.44
C TRP A 28 1.36 15.91 -0.60
N LEU A 29 0.68 15.20 0.32
CA LEU A 29 -0.78 15.07 0.31
C LEU A 29 -1.51 16.28 0.92
N GLN A 30 -0.78 17.27 1.45
CA GLN A 30 -1.39 18.50 1.95
C GLN A 30 -1.87 19.38 0.80
N LYS A 31 -3.15 19.77 0.84
CA LYS A 31 -3.76 20.64 -0.18
C LYS A 31 -2.98 21.94 -0.41
N GLN A 32 -2.47 22.53 0.68
CA GLN A 32 -1.65 23.75 0.59
C GLN A 32 -0.38 23.54 -0.26
N ILE A 33 0.28 22.38 -0.11
CA ILE A 33 1.51 22.07 -0.86
C ILE A 33 1.18 21.79 -2.33
N THR A 34 0.06 21.12 -2.61
CA THR A 34 -0.37 20.85 -3.99
C THR A 34 -0.77 22.13 -4.74
N ASP A 35 -1.31 23.12 -4.03
CA ASP A 35 -1.73 24.40 -4.61
C ASP A 35 -0.54 25.36 -4.81
N LEU A 36 0.44 25.35 -3.89
CA LEU A 36 1.65 26.18 -3.98
C LEU A 36 2.68 25.66 -4.99
N TYR A 37 2.80 24.33 -5.15
CA TYR A 37 3.80 23.70 -6.02
C TYR A 37 3.15 22.72 -7.01
N PRO A 38 2.26 23.20 -7.90
CA PRO A 38 1.49 22.35 -8.81
C PRO A 38 2.37 21.60 -9.82
N GLY A 39 3.48 22.20 -10.27
CA GLY A 39 4.43 21.58 -11.18
C GLY A 39 5.14 20.37 -10.55
N LEU A 40 5.68 20.55 -9.35
CA LEU A 40 6.31 19.50 -8.56
C LEU A 40 5.30 18.42 -8.17
N TRP A 41 4.10 18.80 -7.72
CA TRP A 41 3.05 17.86 -7.38
C TRP A 41 2.71 16.91 -8.54
N ARG A 42 2.61 17.43 -9.77
CA ARG A 42 2.34 16.61 -10.97
C ARG A 42 3.38 15.51 -11.19
N MET A 43 4.63 15.74 -10.81
CA MET A 43 5.69 14.75 -10.88
C MET A 43 5.64 13.80 -9.69
N VAL A 44 5.61 14.33 -8.47
CA VAL A 44 5.61 13.54 -7.23
C VAL A 44 4.40 12.61 -7.16
N ARG A 45 3.23 13.06 -7.60
CA ARG A 45 2.03 12.22 -7.69
C ARG A 45 2.27 10.95 -8.51
N LYS A 46 3.02 11.00 -9.60
CA LYS A 46 3.32 9.81 -10.41
C LYS A 46 4.16 8.80 -9.62
N PHE A 47 5.15 9.26 -8.86
CA PHE A 47 5.96 8.40 -7.99
C PHE A 47 5.15 7.84 -6.82
N LEU A 48 4.32 8.68 -6.20
CA LEU A 48 3.38 8.29 -5.13
C LEU A 48 2.37 7.23 -5.57
N LEU A 49 1.94 7.25 -6.84
CA LEU A 49 1.01 6.27 -7.40
C LEU A 49 1.72 5.02 -7.90
N ALA A 50 2.86 5.19 -8.60
CA ALA A 50 3.60 4.09 -9.20
C ALA A 50 4.14 3.13 -8.14
N PHE A 51 4.66 3.63 -7.02
CA PHE A 51 5.31 2.78 -6.02
C PHE A 51 4.32 1.85 -5.29
N PRO A 52 3.18 2.32 -4.73
CA PRO A 52 2.18 1.43 -4.16
C PRO A 52 1.56 0.51 -5.20
N SER A 53 1.32 0.99 -6.43
CA SER A 53 0.71 0.14 -7.47
C SER A 53 1.64 -0.97 -7.93
N SER A 54 2.92 -0.71 -8.20
CA SER A 54 3.88 -1.73 -8.59
C SER A 54 4.11 -2.73 -7.47
N TYR A 55 4.31 -2.26 -6.22
CA TYR A 55 4.49 -3.13 -5.07
C TYR A 55 3.27 -4.04 -4.84
N LEU A 56 2.05 -3.49 -4.90
CA LEU A 56 0.83 -4.29 -4.73
C LEU A 56 0.64 -5.31 -5.84
N VAL A 57 1.00 -4.96 -7.08
CA VAL A 57 0.96 -5.87 -8.22
C VAL A 57 1.98 -7.00 -8.06
N GLU A 58 3.24 -6.67 -7.76
CA GLU A 58 4.30 -7.65 -7.51
C GLU A 58 3.95 -8.59 -6.35
N ARG A 59 3.49 -8.04 -5.23
CA ARG A 59 3.01 -8.81 -4.07
C ARG A 59 1.81 -9.68 -4.45
N GLY A 60 0.87 -9.16 -5.23
CA GLY A 60 -0.26 -9.89 -5.80
C GLY A 60 0.18 -11.13 -6.57
N PHE A 61 1.08 -10.96 -7.53
CA PHE A 61 1.61 -12.05 -8.35
C PHE A 61 2.41 -13.06 -7.54
N SER A 62 3.19 -12.60 -6.55
CA SER A 62 3.93 -13.47 -5.64
C SER A 62 2.99 -14.39 -4.86
N VAL A 63 1.92 -13.84 -4.27
CA VAL A 63 0.91 -14.62 -3.54
C VAL A 63 0.19 -15.62 -4.44
N VAL A 64 -0.18 -15.21 -5.66
CA VAL A 64 -0.80 -16.11 -6.66
C VAL A 64 0.15 -17.26 -7.02
N THR A 65 1.43 -16.97 -7.26
CA THR A 65 2.44 -17.98 -7.57
C THR A 65 2.61 -18.96 -6.41
N ASP A 66 2.62 -18.46 -5.18
CA ASP A 66 2.66 -19.25 -3.96
C ASP A 66 1.47 -20.22 -3.84
N PHE A 67 0.27 -19.76 -4.24
CA PHE A 67 -0.93 -20.59 -4.20
C PHE A 67 -0.88 -21.69 -5.26
N LEU A 68 -0.36 -21.40 -6.46
CA LEU A 68 -0.27 -22.36 -7.56
C LEU A 68 0.87 -23.37 -7.38
N THR A 69 1.99 -22.98 -6.77
CA THR A 69 3.19 -23.82 -6.67
C THR A 69 3.20 -24.73 -5.44
N LYS A 70 2.50 -24.37 -4.34
CA LYS A 70 2.46 -25.19 -3.13
C LYS A 70 1.46 -26.34 -3.27
N LYS A 71 1.99 -27.52 -3.61
CA LYS A 71 1.26 -28.79 -3.88
C LYS A 71 0.34 -29.31 -2.74
N ARG A 72 0.39 -28.72 -1.54
CA ARG A 72 -0.47 -29.05 -0.38
C ARG A 72 -1.32 -27.86 0.12
N ASN A 73 -1.39 -26.77 -0.64
CA ASN A 73 -2.15 -25.59 -0.24
C ASN A 73 -3.65 -25.81 -0.52
N ARG A 74 -4.50 -25.69 0.51
CA ARG A 74 -5.97 -25.75 0.38
C ARG A 74 -6.60 -24.38 0.08
N LEU A 75 -5.77 -23.32 0.04
CA LEU A 75 -6.20 -21.96 -0.24
C LEU A 75 -6.62 -21.82 -1.71
N GLN A 76 -7.69 -21.06 -1.96
CA GLN A 76 -8.26 -20.82 -3.28
C GLN A 76 -8.17 -19.32 -3.60
N ILE A 77 -7.58 -19.01 -4.75
CA ILE A 77 -7.34 -17.63 -5.22
C ILE A 77 -8.67 -16.87 -5.39
N ASP A 78 -9.68 -17.53 -5.96
CA ASP A 78 -10.91 -16.93 -6.48
C ASP A 78 -12.14 -17.13 -5.58
N LYS A 79 -12.28 -18.29 -4.92
CA LYS A 79 -13.55 -18.67 -4.28
C LYS A 79 -13.69 -18.30 -2.80
N ARG A 80 -12.59 -18.15 -2.05
CA ARG A 80 -12.63 -17.98 -0.58
C ARG A 80 -12.17 -16.61 -0.10
N GLY A 81 -11.71 -15.74 -0.99
CA GLY A 81 -11.14 -14.44 -0.61
C GLY A 81 -9.76 -14.56 0.03
N ASP A 82 -9.07 -15.70 -0.11
CA ASP A 82 -7.76 -15.96 0.48
C ASP A 82 -6.71 -14.99 -0.08
N LEU A 83 -6.76 -14.69 -1.38
CA LEU A 83 -5.89 -13.67 -1.98
C LEU A 83 -6.13 -12.30 -1.33
N ARG A 84 -7.38 -11.93 -1.04
CA ARG A 84 -7.72 -10.66 -0.38
C ARG A 84 -7.15 -10.61 1.04
N LEU A 85 -7.20 -11.72 1.77
CA LEU A 85 -6.64 -11.84 3.12
C LEU A 85 -5.13 -11.58 3.12
N PHE A 86 -4.39 -12.07 2.12
CA PHE A 86 -2.94 -11.88 2.03
C PHE A 86 -2.50 -10.49 1.52
N LEU A 87 -3.34 -9.82 0.74
CA LEU A 87 -3.06 -8.50 0.16
C LEU A 87 -3.52 -7.33 1.02
N THR A 88 -4.32 -7.57 2.05
CA THR A 88 -4.88 -6.54 2.92
C THR A 88 -4.51 -6.80 4.38
N ASN A 89 -4.76 -5.82 5.25
CA ASN A 89 -4.61 -5.98 6.70
C ASN A 89 -5.87 -6.60 7.35
N ILE A 90 -6.71 -7.28 6.56
CA ILE A 90 -7.90 -7.95 7.10
C ILE A 90 -7.44 -9.19 7.85
N GLU A 91 -7.80 -9.29 9.12
CA GLU A 91 -7.52 -10.47 9.93
C GLU A 91 -8.61 -11.54 9.75
N PRO A 92 -8.23 -12.83 9.70
CA PRO A 92 -9.21 -13.90 9.63
C PRO A 92 -9.98 -13.99 10.96
N ASN A 93 -11.30 -14.17 10.90
CA ASN A 93 -12.11 -14.39 12.09
C ASN A 93 -11.93 -15.83 12.58
N VAL A 94 -10.92 -16.05 13.43
CA VAL A 94 -10.54 -17.36 13.96
C VAL A 94 -11.63 -17.94 14.85
N ASP A 95 -12.28 -17.14 15.68
CA ASP A 95 -13.34 -17.61 16.59
C ASP A 95 -14.51 -18.25 15.83
N ARG A 96 -14.91 -17.63 14.71
CA ARG A 96 -15.95 -18.19 13.83
C ARG A 96 -15.49 -19.49 13.16
N LEU A 97 -14.22 -19.60 12.78
CA LEU A 97 -13.67 -20.82 12.18
C LEU A 97 -13.66 -21.98 13.18
N ILE A 98 -13.29 -21.71 14.44
CA ILE A 98 -13.34 -22.67 15.54
C ILE A 98 -14.78 -23.11 15.80
N ALA A 99 -15.73 -22.18 15.84
CA ALA A 99 -17.15 -22.51 16.04
C ALA A 99 -17.75 -23.39 14.93
N MET A 100 -17.26 -23.27 13.68
CA MET A 100 -17.70 -24.09 12.54
C MET A 100 -17.07 -25.49 12.49
N HIS A 101 -15.94 -25.70 13.17
CA HIS A 101 -15.28 -26.99 13.30
C HIS A 101 -15.16 -27.38 14.77
N PRO A 102 -16.26 -27.86 15.39
CA PRO A 102 -16.22 -28.33 16.76
C PRO A 102 -15.19 -29.48 16.89
N PRO A 103 -14.50 -29.59 18.03
CA PRO A 103 -13.53 -30.66 18.24
C PRO A 103 -14.21 -32.02 18.06
N HIS A 104 -13.75 -32.77 17.08
CA HIS A 104 -14.19 -34.15 16.88
C HIS A 104 -13.56 -35.00 17.98
N PRO A 105 -14.33 -35.81 18.73
CA PRO A 105 -13.77 -36.74 19.69
C PRO A 105 -12.90 -37.74 18.92
N SER A 106 -11.62 -37.85 19.31
CA SER A 106 -10.78 -38.97 18.90
C SER A 106 -11.32 -40.25 19.53
N HIS A 107 -11.56 -41.27 18.71
CA HIS A 107 -11.96 -42.63 19.13
C HIS A 107 -10.82 -43.40 19.77
#